data_AF-A0A950G7B5-F1
#
_entry.id   AF-A0A950G7B5-F1
#
_cell.length_a   1.000
_cell.length_b   1.000
_cell.length_c   1.000
_cell.angle_alpha   90.00
_cell.angle_beta   90.00
_cell.angle_gamma   90.00
#
_symmetry.space_group_name_H-M   'P 1'
#
loop_
_entity.id
_entity.type
_entity.pdbx_description
1 polymer ?
#
loop_
_entity_poly.entity_id
_entity_poly.type
_entity_poly.pdbx_seq_one_letter_code
_entity_poly.pdbx_strand_id
1 'polypeptide(L)'
;MRTKTGETVSVITVAALMLTLGFVTFAGALRLAESAAEMALQDGDMMHLTTSHRWTRTAQSRLTVERQGESGCVLDLGVMAGSGGSVLIISRSARPHRIYHVQWSGPRTSEGSGDCGRSAELIVNDDELELLASAAAGWGLGLRGSRGVETTLF
;
A
#
# COMPACT_ATOMS: atom_id res chain seq x y z
N MET A 1 -38.33 4.43 57.64
CA MET A 1 -38.00 4.25 56.20
C MET A 1 -36.69 4.97 55.93
N ARG A 2 -35.55 4.26 55.92
CA ARG A 2 -34.22 4.85 55.85
C ARG A 2 -33.51 4.31 54.61
N THR A 3 -33.45 5.18 53.60
CA THR A 3 -32.43 5.32 52.53
C THR A 3 -31.88 4.03 51.89
N LYS A 4 -32.52 3.59 50.80
CA LYS A 4 -31.96 2.68 49.79
C LYS A 4 -31.33 3.45 48.61
N THR A 5 -30.82 4.65 48.88
CA THR A 5 -30.39 5.64 47.88
C THR A 5 -28.89 5.56 47.56
N GLY A 6 -28.08 4.98 48.45
CA GLY A 6 -26.62 4.85 48.24
C GLY A 6 -26.22 3.72 47.28
N GLU A 7 -27.01 2.65 47.24
CA GLU A 7 -26.72 1.44 46.45
C GLU A 7 -26.99 1.68 44.95
N THR A 8 -28.08 2.37 44.62
CA THR A 8 -28.45 2.73 43.24
C THR A 8 -27.51 3.76 42.61
N VAL A 9 -27.03 4.73 43.39
CA VAL A 9 -26.08 5.74 42.89
C VAL A 9 -24.73 5.08 42.54
N SER A 10 -24.29 4.11 43.35
CA SER A 10 -23.03 3.38 43.14
C SER A 10 -23.05 2.49 41.88
N VAL A 11 -24.17 1.79 41.65
CA VAL A 11 -24.32 0.92 40.47
C VAL A 11 -24.36 1.74 39.17
N ILE A 12 -25.02 2.91 39.19
CA ILE A 12 -25.12 3.78 38.01
C ILE A 12 -23.76 4.39 37.65
N THR A 13 -22.96 4.84 38.64
CA THR A 13 -21.61 5.37 38.37
C THR A 13 -20.67 4.29 37.84
N VAL A 14 -20.71 3.07 38.39
CA VAL A 14 -19.87 1.97 37.89
C VAL A 14 -20.26 1.57 36.46
N ALA A 15 -21.56 1.49 36.16
CA ALA A 15 -22.05 1.18 34.82
C ALA A 15 -21.67 2.30 33.82
N ALA A 16 -21.79 3.57 34.20
CA ALA A 16 -21.39 4.70 33.37
C ALA A 16 -19.87 4.70 33.10
N LEU A 17 -19.05 4.37 34.10
CA LEU A 17 -17.59 4.29 33.95
C LEU A 17 -17.16 3.14 33.02
N MET A 18 -17.82 1.98 33.12
CA MET A 18 -17.59 0.86 32.22
C MET A 18 -17.98 1.19 30.77
N LEU A 19 -19.10 1.90 30.58
CA LEU A 19 -19.56 2.34 29.26
C LEU A 19 -18.60 3.35 28.62
N THR A 20 -18.08 4.32 29.38
CA THR A 20 -17.11 5.29 28.85
C THR A 20 -15.76 4.63 28.55
N LEU A 21 -15.28 3.71 29.39
CA LEU A 21 -14.08 2.93 29.07
C LEU A 21 -14.29 2.07 27.80
N GLY A 22 -15.46 1.45 27.64
CA GLY A 22 -15.82 0.69 26.44
C GLY A 22 -15.85 1.54 25.18
N PHE A 23 -16.40 2.76 25.25
CA PHE A 23 -16.44 3.67 24.10
C PHE A 23 -15.05 4.21 23.72
N VAL A 24 -14.21 4.56 24.69
CA VAL A 24 -12.85 5.07 24.43
C VAL A 24 -11.97 3.99 23.78
N THR A 25 -12.10 2.74 24.23
CA THR A 25 -11.36 1.61 23.64
C THR A 25 -11.81 1.29 22.20
N PHE A 26 -13.11 1.34 21.91
CA PHE A 26 -13.62 1.07 20.57
C PHE A 26 -13.28 2.19 19.57
N ALA A 27 -13.39 3.46 19.99
CA ALA A 27 -12.99 4.60 19.16
C ALA A 27 -11.48 4.62 18.87
N GLY A 28 -10.66 4.17 19.83
CA GLY A 28 -9.21 4.01 19.64
C GLY A 28 -8.87 2.96 18.60
N ALA A 29 -9.55 1.81 18.60
CA ALA A 29 -9.31 0.72 17.64
C ALA A 29 -9.61 1.13 16.19
N LEU A 30 -10.66 1.92 15.96
CA LEU A 30 -11.02 2.42 14.62
C LEU A 30 -9.94 3.35 14.05
N ARG A 31 -9.36 4.24 14.88
CA ARG A 31 -8.29 5.14 14.43
C ARG A 31 -6.97 4.44 14.15
N LEU A 32 -6.71 3.32 14.81
CA LEU A 32 -5.54 2.47 14.54
C LEU A 32 -5.67 1.73 13.21
N ALA A 33 -6.88 1.31 12.83
CA ALA A 33 -7.11 0.68 11.53
C ALA A 33 -6.95 1.67 10.37
N GLU A 34 -7.37 2.92 10.56
CA GLU A 34 -7.25 3.97 9.54
C GLU A 34 -5.80 4.45 9.36
N SER A 35 -5.04 4.59 10.46
CA SER A 35 -3.63 5.00 10.39
C SER A 35 -2.73 3.91 9.81
N ALA A 36 -3.04 2.63 10.01
CA ALA A 36 -2.33 1.52 9.37
C ALA A 36 -2.44 1.58 7.83
N ALA A 37 -3.54 2.09 7.30
CA ALA A 37 -3.75 2.22 5.86
C ALA A 37 -2.94 3.39 5.23
N GLU A 38 -2.39 4.30 6.04
CA GLU A 38 -1.46 5.35 5.59
C GLU A 38 -0.02 4.85 5.48
N MET A 39 0.30 3.74 6.18
CA MET A 39 1.64 3.13 6.20
C MET A 39 1.91 2.17 5.04
N ALA A 40 0.94 1.95 4.14
CA ALA A 40 1.02 0.88 3.15
C ALA A 40 2.02 1.15 2.00
N LEU A 41 2.46 2.39 1.80
CA LEU A 41 3.41 2.78 0.75
C LEU A 41 4.04 4.14 1.05
N GLN A 42 5.34 4.30 0.85
CA GLN A 42 6.04 5.57 1.07
C GLN A 42 6.75 6.04 -0.20
N ASP A 43 6.99 7.35 -0.27
CA ASP A 43 7.87 7.93 -1.28
C ASP A 43 9.27 7.35 -1.09
N GLY A 44 9.87 6.85 -2.18
CA GLY A 44 11.14 6.13 -2.14
C GLY A 44 11.02 4.61 -2.09
N ASP A 45 9.82 4.04 -1.98
CA ASP A 45 9.63 2.59 -2.11
C ASP A 45 9.97 2.12 -3.53
N MET A 46 10.70 1.00 -3.62
CA MET A 46 11.22 0.47 -4.89
C MET A 46 10.77 -0.98 -5.09
N MET A 47 10.18 -1.25 -6.24
CA MET A 47 9.84 -2.59 -6.73
C MET A 47 10.91 -3.07 -7.69
N HIS A 48 11.36 -4.31 -7.50
CA HIS A 48 12.31 -4.94 -8.41
C HIS A 48 11.64 -6.05 -9.18
N LEU A 49 11.65 -5.95 -10.51
CA LEU A 49 11.12 -6.98 -11.39
C LEU A 49 12.25 -7.94 -11.69
N THR A 50 12.17 -9.13 -11.09
CA THR A 50 13.13 -10.22 -11.31
C THR A 50 12.65 -11.17 -12.39
N THR A 51 13.58 -11.60 -13.24
CA THR A 51 13.34 -12.58 -14.31
C THR A 51 13.06 -13.99 -13.81
N SER A 52 13.33 -14.25 -12.52
CA SER A 52 13.04 -15.53 -11.87
C SER A 52 11.56 -15.74 -11.55
N HIS A 53 10.76 -14.68 -11.50
CA HIS A 53 9.35 -14.79 -11.20
C HIS A 53 8.55 -15.05 -12.48
N ARG A 54 8.03 -16.28 -12.62
CA ARG A 54 7.19 -16.66 -13.76
C ARG A 54 5.80 -16.07 -13.58
N TRP A 55 5.62 -14.82 -13.99
CA TRP A 55 4.31 -14.17 -14.04
C TRP A 55 3.36 -15.00 -14.92
N THR A 56 2.30 -15.56 -14.32
CA THR A 56 1.32 -16.35 -15.07
C THR A 56 0.40 -15.39 -15.84
N ARG A 57 0.45 -15.48 -17.18
CA ARG A 57 -0.14 -14.57 -18.19
C ARG A 57 -1.70 -14.48 -18.17
N THR A 58 -2.35 -14.77 -17.06
CA THR A 58 -3.82 -15.01 -16.99
C THR A 58 -4.62 -13.81 -16.52
N ALA A 59 -4.01 -12.81 -15.87
CA ALA A 59 -4.62 -11.50 -15.61
C ALA A 59 -4.09 -10.46 -16.60
N GLN A 60 -4.87 -9.41 -16.89
CA GLN A 60 -4.53 -8.32 -17.81
C GLN A 60 -3.05 -7.90 -17.68
N SER A 61 -2.23 -8.31 -18.64
CA SER A 61 -0.78 -8.11 -18.57
C SER A 61 -0.36 -6.79 -19.19
N ARG A 62 -1.29 -5.95 -19.62
CA ARG A 62 -1.03 -4.72 -20.36
C ARG A 62 -1.79 -3.55 -19.74
N LEU A 63 -1.05 -2.56 -19.30
CA LEU A 63 -1.55 -1.29 -18.78
C LEU A 63 -1.21 -0.20 -19.79
N THR A 64 -2.15 0.70 -20.07
CA THR A 64 -1.84 1.94 -20.78
C THR A 64 -1.77 3.03 -19.75
N VAL A 65 -0.57 3.55 -19.52
CA VAL A 65 -0.29 4.53 -18.47
C VAL A 65 0.11 5.85 -19.10
N GLU A 66 -0.15 6.94 -18.38
CA GLU A 66 0.34 8.25 -18.79
C GLU A 66 1.84 8.37 -18.51
N ARG A 67 2.57 8.93 -19.47
CA ARG A 67 3.97 9.31 -19.31
C ARG A 67 4.03 10.81 -19.10
N GLN A 68 4.80 11.25 -18.11
CA GLN A 68 4.88 12.69 -17.82
C GLN A 68 5.32 13.47 -19.07
N GLY A 69 4.48 14.40 -19.52
CA GLY A 69 4.77 15.26 -20.69
C GLY A 69 4.54 14.62 -22.07
N GLU A 70 4.05 13.38 -22.15
CA GLU A 70 3.84 12.65 -23.42
C GLU A 70 2.48 11.94 -23.47
N SER A 71 2.07 11.51 -24.66
CA SER A 71 0.94 10.59 -24.81
C SER A 71 1.26 9.25 -24.13
N GLY A 72 0.24 8.62 -23.54
CA GLY A 72 0.42 7.37 -22.80
C GLY A 72 1.16 6.27 -23.56
N CYS A 73 1.78 5.38 -22.80
CA CYS A 73 2.56 4.24 -23.28
C CYS A 73 2.08 2.96 -22.59
N VAL A 74 2.60 1.80 -23.02
CA VAL A 74 2.12 0.47 -22.64
C VAL A 74 3.12 -0.22 -21.73
N LEU A 75 2.68 -0.61 -20.55
CA LEU A 75 3.38 -1.51 -19.64
C LEU A 75 2.88 -2.94 -19.86
N ASP A 76 3.65 -3.76 -20.56
CA ASP A 76 3.44 -5.19 -20.64
C ASP A 76 4.16 -5.88 -19.49
N LEU A 77 3.43 -6.23 -18.43
CA LEU A 77 3.95 -6.83 -17.20
C LEU A 77 4.72 -8.12 -17.47
N GLY A 78 4.35 -8.89 -18.50
CA GLY A 78 5.08 -10.09 -18.89
C GLY A 78 6.44 -9.77 -19.51
N VAL A 79 6.50 -8.72 -20.32
CA VAL A 79 7.77 -8.21 -20.89
C VAL A 79 8.65 -7.65 -19.80
N MET A 80 8.11 -6.76 -18.95
CA MET A 80 8.87 -6.13 -17.87
C MET A 80 9.41 -7.17 -16.87
N ALA A 81 8.61 -8.16 -16.47
CA ALA A 81 9.07 -9.25 -15.61
C ALA A 81 10.12 -10.13 -16.31
N GLY A 82 9.94 -10.43 -17.61
CA GLY A 82 10.86 -11.26 -18.39
C GLY A 82 12.20 -10.59 -18.70
N SER A 83 12.21 -9.27 -18.92
CA SER A 83 13.43 -8.49 -19.15
C SER A 83 14.09 -8.00 -17.87
N GLY A 84 13.33 -7.98 -16.77
CA GLY A 84 13.70 -7.37 -15.51
C GLY A 84 13.64 -5.84 -15.55
N GLY A 85 13.86 -5.24 -14.38
CA GLY A 85 13.89 -3.79 -14.20
C GLY A 85 13.45 -3.37 -12.80
N SER A 86 13.13 -2.10 -12.64
CA SER A 86 12.67 -1.56 -11.36
C SER A 86 11.72 -0.39 -11.53
N VAL A 87 10.84 -0.25 -10.56
CA VAL A 87 9.89 0.86 -10.44
C VAL A 87 10.12 1.52 -9.08
N LEU A 88 10.38 2.82 -9.06
CA LEU A 88 10.56 3.61 -7.84
C LEU A 88 9.37 4.55 -7.69
N ILE A 89 8.80 4.67 -6.49
CA ILE A 89 7.75 5.64 -6.22
C ILE A 89 8.40 6.98 -5.88
N ILE A 90 8.14 7.99 -6.71
CA ILE A 90 8.66 9.35 -6.55
C ILE A 90 7.78 10.14 -5.60
N SER A 91 6.46 10.10 -5.82
CA SER A 91 5.48 10.82 -5.01
C SER A 91 4.08 10.23 -5.17
N ARG A 92 3.19 10.58 -4.25
CA ARG A 92 1.76 10.20 -4.30
C ARG A 92 0.84 11.37 -3.94
N SER A 93 -0.34 11.41 -4.56
CA SER A 93 -1.41 12.34 -4.17
C SER A 93 -2.15 11.87 -2.91
N ALA A 94 -2.91 12.77 -2.31
CA ALA A 94 -3.79 12.45 -1.18
C ALA A 94 -5.01 11.61 -1.63
N ARG A 95 -5.60 10.88 -0.67
CA ARG A 95 -6.88 10.17 -0.85
C ARG A 95 -8.02 11.14 -1.23
N PRO A 96 -9.12 10.65 -1.84
CA PRO A 96 -9.53 9.25 -2.04
C PRO A 96 -9.07 8.60 -3.34
N HIS A 97 -8.46 9.34 -4.27
CA HIS A 97 -8.03 8.82 -5.57
C HIS A 97 -6.52 9.04 -5.69
N ARG A 98 -5.73 8.10 -5.17
CA ARG A 98 -4.28 8.26 -5.14
C ARG A 98 -3.74 8.06 -6.55
N ILE A 99 -2.92 9.02 -6.94
CA ILE A 99 -2.13 9.02 -8.15
C ILE A 99 -0.68 8.91 -7.71
N TYR A 100 0.07 8.01 -8.30
CA TYR A 100 1.47 7.76 -8.01
C TYR A 100 2.30 8.18 -9.20
N HIS A 101 3.31 8.99 -8.92
CA HIS A 101 4.39 9.26 -9.86
C HIS A 101 5.46 8.20 -9.62
N VAL A 102 5.74 7.39 -10.62
CA VAL A 102 6.72 6.33 -10.52
C VAL A 102 7.79 6.45 -11.60
N GLN A 103 9.03 6.15 -11.25
CA GLN A 103 10.14 6.07 -12.18
C GLN A 103 10.37 4.61 -12.58
N TRP A 104 10.16 4.30 -13.86
CA TRP A 104 10.61 3.04 -14.44
C TRP A 104 12.10 3.11 -14.78
N SER A 105 12.81 1.99 -14.61
CA SER A 105 14.17 1.79 -15.11
C SER A 105 14.37 0.32 -15.48
N GLY A 106 14.61 0.04 -16.75
CA GLY A 106 14.85 -1.31 -17.26
C GLY A 106 15.12 -1.35 -18.76
N PRO A 107 15.14 -2.53 -19.39
CA PRO A 107 15.45 -2.65 -20.81
C PRO A 107 14.30 -2.18 -21.72
N ARG A 108 13.06 -2.51 -21.37
CA ARG A 108 11.83 -2.16 -22.11
C ARG A 108 10.59 -2.45 -21.26
N THR A 109 9.48 -1.83 -21.63
CA THR A 109 8.15 -2.05 -21.04
C THR A 109 7.20 -2.81 -21.96
N SER A 110 7.47 -2.85 -23.26
CA SER A 110 6.68 -3.58 -24.26
C SER A 110 7.55 -4.02 -25.44
N GLU A 111 7.07 -4.98 -26.25
CA GLU A 111 7.75 -5.41 -27.49
C GLU A 111 7.36 -4.54 -28.71
N GLY A 112 6.34 -3.69 -28.58
CA GLY A 112 5.76 -2.93 -29.69
C GLY A 112 6.03 -1.43 -29.63
N SER A 113 5.37 -0.69 -30.53
CA SER A 113 5.46 0.78 -30.62
C SER A 113 4.93 1.53 -29.39
N GLY A 114 4.33 0.83 -28.43
CA GLY A 114 3.87 1.38 -27.16
C GLY A 114 4.92 1.32 -26.04
N ASP A 115 6.16 0.93 -26.31
CA ASP A 115 7.19 0.89 -25.26
C ASP A 115 7.48 2.30 -24.69
N CYS A 116 7.35 2.44 -23.37
CA CYS A 116 7.77 3.63 -22.61
C CYS A 116 9.30 3.85 -22.63
N GLY A 117 10.06 2.87 -23.11
CA GLY A 117 11.50 2.92 -23.25
C GLY A 117 12.25 2.41 -22.00
N ARG A 118 13.53 2.76 -21.93
CA ARG A 118 14.44 2.27 -20.86
C ARG A 118 14.25 2.97 -19.51
N SER A 119 13.74 4.19 -19.55
CA SER A 119 13.51 5.03 -18.38
C SER A 119 12.35 5.98 -18.69
N ALA A 120 11.37 6.04 -17.80
CA ALA A 120 10.20 6.89 -17.94
C ALA A 120 9.60 7.22 -16.57
N GLU A 121 9.19 8.48 -16.39
CA GLU A 121 8.27 8.84 -15.32
C GLU A 121 6.84 8.54 -15.77
N LEU A 122 6.15 7.73 -14.99
CA LEU A 122 4.83 7.20 -15.27
C LEU A 122 3.87 7.66 -14.18
N ILE A 123 2.64 7.90 -14.58
CA ILE A 123 1.54 8.25 -13.68
C ILE A 123 0.61 7.04 -13.64
N VAL A 124 0.42 6.48 -12.44
CA VAL A 124 -0.40 5.28 -12.22
C VAL A 124 -1.38 5.49 -11.07
N ASN A 125 -2.52 4.81 -11.11
CA ASN A 125 -3.49 4.76 -10.03
C ASN A 125 -3.25 3.58 -9.06
N ASP A 126 -4.06 3.45 -8.00
CA ASP A 126 -3.94 2.38 -7.01
C ASP A 126 -4.02 0.97 -7.65
N ASP A 127 -4.96 0.72 -8.57
CA ASP A 127 -5.16 -0.59 -9.22
C ASP A 127 -3.97 -0.96 -10.12
N GLU A 128 -3.48 0.00 -10.90
CA GLU A 128 -2.32 -0.17 -11.78
C GLU A 128 -1.04 -0.43 -10.99
N LEU A 129 -0.89 0.25 -9.84
CA LEU A 129 0.25 0.06 -8.96
C LEU A 129 0.23 -1.31 -8.28
N GLU A 130 -0.95 -1.80 -7.88
CA GLU A 130 -1.11 -3.16 -7.34
C GLU A 130 -0.74 -4.22 -8.39
N LEU A 131 -1.15 -4.01 -9.65
CA LEU A 131 -0.77 -4.88 -10.76
C LEU A 131 0.76 -4.86 -11.00
N LEU A 132 1.40 -3.68 -10.94
CA LEU A 132 2.87 -3.58 -11.02
C LEU A 132 3.57 -4.31 -9.86
N ALA A 133 3.09 -4.14 -8.64
CA ALA A 133 3.64 -4.82 -7.46
C ALA A 133 3.50 -6.34 -7.56
N SER A 134 2.37 -6.83 -8.07
CA SER A 134 2.15 -8.26 -8.29
C SER A 134 3.14 -8.83 -9.33
N ALA A 135 3.42 -8.10 -10.41
CA ALA A 135 4.41 -8.49 -11.42
C ALA A 135 5.85 -8.50 -10.87
N ALA A 136 6.15 -7.63 -9.91
CA ALA A 136 7.43 -7.59 -9.20
C ALA A 136 7.60 -8.70 -8.13
N ALA A 137 6.64 -9.62 -7.98
CA ALA A 137 6.56 -10.58 -6.89
C ALA A 137 6.47 -9.94 -5.49
N GLY A 138 5.95 -8.70 -5.43
CA GLY A 138 5.81 -7.89 -4.21
C GLY A 138 6.65 -6.62 -4.24
N TRP A 139 6.49 -5.81 -3.21
CA TRP A 139 7.28 -4.60 -2.99
C TRP A 139 8.71 -4.99 -2.63
N GLY A 140 9.68 -4.52 -3.42
CA GLY A 140 11.08 -4.68 -3.09
C GLY A 140 11.35 -4.05 -1.73
N LEU A 141 12.14 -4.73 -0.92
CA LEU A 141 12.40 -4.42 0.49
C LEU A 141 13.02 -3.03 0.68
N GLY A 142 12.18 -1.99 0.77
CA GLY A 142 12.51 -0.79 1.54
C GLY A 142 12.45 -1.18 3.01
N LEU A 143 13.60 -1.58 3.59
CA LEU A 143 13.85 -1.79 5.02
C LEU A 143 12.58 -2.07 5.86
N ARG A 144 12.05 -3.28 5.69
CA ARG A 144 11.10 -3.86 6.63
C ARG A 144 11.77 -3.85 8.00
N GLY A 145 11.40 -2.89 8.84
CA GLY A 145 11.86 -2.76 10.21
C GLY A 145 11.49 -4.01 11.00
N SER A 146 12.35 -5.02 10.95
CA SER A 146 12.44 -6.09 11.92
C SER A 146 12.85 -5.47 13.27
N ARG A 147 11.90 -4.82 13.97
CA ARG A 147 11.92 -4.90 15.42
C ARG A 147 11.38 -6.27 15.75
N GLY A 148 12.31 -7.19 15.96
CA GLY A 148 12.06 -8.37 16.75
C GLY A 148 11.40 -7.91 18.04
N VAL A 149 10.21 -8.45 18.30
CA VAL A 149 9.67 -8.49 19.65
C VAL A 149 10.62 -9.39 20.42
N GLU A 150 11.64 -8.79 21.03
CA GLU A 150 12.38 -9.43 22.10
C GLU A 150 11.37 -9.61 23.23
N THR A 151 10.82 -10.81 23.25
CA THR A 151 9.93 -11.28 24.29
C THR A 151 10.80 -11.41 25.52
N THR A 152 10.85 -10.36 26.34
CA THR A 152 11.40 -10.46 27.70
C THR A 152 10.49 -11.40 28.48
N LEU A 153 10.85 -12.68 28.48
CA LEU A 153 10.34 -13.66 29.42
C LEU A 153 11.29 -13.70 30.62
N PHE A 154 10.69 -13.38 31.78
CA PHE A 154 11.17 -13.44 33.16
C PHE A 154 12.04 -12.29 33.65
#